data_AF-A0A5D2TAJ2-F1
#
_entry.id   AF-A0A5D2TAJ2-F1
#
_cell.length_a   1.000
_cell.length_b   1.000
_cell.length_c   1.000
_cell.angle_alpha   90.00
_cell.angle_beta   90.00
_cell.angle_gamma   90.00
#
_symmetry.space_group_name_H-M   'P 1'
#
loop_
_entity.id
_entity.type
_entity.pdbx_description
1 polymer ?
#
loop_
_entity_poly.entity_id
_entity_poly.type
_entity_poly.pdbx_seq_one_letter_code
_entity_poly.pdbx_strand_id
1 'polypeptide(L)'
;MNVSEDESQLSAIARQGSGSACRSLFGGYVKWITGKEDDGSDSLAVQLVDEKHWEDLFIIIVLRDRAAELLGLRACNFQPRHSSKLGNEFRMFTNYDPGERLGGWEQEQ
;
A
#
# COMPACT_ATOMS: atom_id res chain seq x y z
N MET A 1 -8.81 23.57 -12.88
CA MET A 1 -9.59 23.58 -11.62
C MET A 1 -8.81 24.47 -10.67
N ASN A 2 -9.40 25.55 -10.16
CA ASN A 2 -8.70 26.55 -9.33
C ASN A 2 -9.33 26.56 -7.94
N VAL A 3 -9.04 25.49 -7.21
CA VAL A 3 -9.48 25.23 -5.83
C VAL A 3 -8.48 25.86 -4.86
N SER A 4 -8.98 26.39 -3.74
CA SER A 4 -8.18 27.12 -2.75
C SER A 4 -7.79 26.28 -1.53
N GLU A 5 -8.21 25.02 -1.53
CA GLU A 5 -7.95 24.02 -0.51
C GLU A 5 -6.49 23.55 -0.54
N ASP A 6 -5.94 23.24 0.64
CA ASP A 6 -4.61 22.64 0.74
C ASP A 6 -4.62 21.14 0.37
N GLU A 7 -3.44 20.56 0.13
CA GLU A 7 -3.29 19.16 -0.29
C GLU A 7 -3.91 18.16 0.69
N SER A 8 -3.92 18.48 1.99
CA SER A 8 -4.52 17.62 3.01
C SER A 8 -6.04 17.62 2.87
N GLN A 9 -6.67 18.77 2.61
CA GLN A 9 -8.10 18.84 2.29
C GLN A 9 -8.44 18.16 0.95
N LEU A 10 -7.62 18.34 -0.08
CA LEU A 10 -7.79 17.63 -1.36
C LEU A 10 -7.68 16.11 -1.20
N SER A 11 -6.93 15.63 -0.20
CA SER A 11 -6.79 14.21 0.09
C SER A 11 -8.11 13.55 0.52
N ALA A 12 -9.01 14.29 1.19
CA ALA A 12 -10.34 13.82 1.52
C ALA A 12 -11.15 13.51 0.27
N ILE A 13 -11.03 14.35 -0.77
CA ILE A 13 -11.71 14.18 -2.05
C ILE A 13 -11.13 12.97 -2.79
N ALA A 14 -9.79 12.87 -2.88
CA ALA A 14 -9.12 11.75 -3.52
C ALA A 14 -9.49 10.40 -2.86
N ARG A 15 -9.60 10.37 -1.52
CA ARG A 15 -10.03 9.21 -0.74
C ARG A 15 -11.40 8.69 -1.16
N GLN A 16 -12.36 9.58 -1.46
CA GLN A 16 -13.72 9.21 -1.88
C GLN A 16 -13.74 8.51 -3.24
N GLY A 17 -12.81 8.86 -4.15
CA GLY A 17 -12.64 8.15 -5.41
C GLY A 17 -11.90 6.82 -5.24
N SER A 18 -10.79 6.83 -4.52
CA SER A 18 -10.00 5.66 -4.17
C SER A 18 -9.25 5.89 -2.86
N GLY A 19 -9.49 5.05 -1.85
CA GLY A 19 -8.94 5.25 -0.51
C GLY A 19 -7.42 5.46 -0.48
N SER A 20 -6.65 4.72 -1.29
CA SER A 20 -5.19 4.88 -1.34
C SER A 20 -4.72 6.15 -2.08
N ALA A 21 -5.54 6.71 -2.98
CA ALA A 21 -5.17 7.87 -3.78
C ALA A 21 -4.92 9.12 -2.94
N CYS A 22 -5.51 9.22 -1.74
CA CYS A 22 -5.26 10.32 -0.81
C CYS A 22 -3.77 10.47 -0.47
N ARG A 23 -3.02 9.36 -0.37
CA ARG A 23 -1.59 9.40 -0.01
C ARG A 23 -0.69 9.80 -1.17
N SER A 24 -1.18 9.76 -2.40
CA SER A 24 -0.41 10.09 -3.60
C SER A 24 -0.38 11.59 -3.90
N LEU A 25 -1.02 12.42 -3.07
CA LEU A 25 -0.95 13.88 -3.19
C LEU A 25 0.36 14.46 -2.65
N PHE A 26 1.10 13.70 -1.84
CA PHE A 26 2.35 14.14 -1.22
C PHE A 26 3.53 13.29 -1.68
N GLY A 27 4.73 13.90 -1.69
CA GLY A 27 6.01 13.19 -1.79
C GLY A 27 6.46 12.57 -0.47
N GLY A 28 7.52 11.76 -0.51
CA GLY A 28 8.13 11.17 0.69
C GLY A 28 7.27 10.12 1.40
N TYR A 29 7.26 10.17 2.74
CA TYR A 29 6.51 9.25 3.58
C TYR A 29 5.20 9.88 4.02
N VAL A 30 4.09 9.19 3.74
CA VAL A 30 2.74 9.73 3.92
C VAL A 30 1.91 8.79 4.77
N LYS A 31 1.22 9.36 5.76
CA LYS A 31 0.27 8.64 6.60
C LYS A 31 -1.15 9.02 6.20
N TRP A 32 -2.01 8.02 6.01
CA TRP A 32 -3.45 8.23 6.00
C TRP A 32 -3.99 8.11 7.42
N ILE A 33 -4.54 9.19 7.95
CA ILE A 33 -5.26 9.24 9.22
C ILE A 33 -6.65 8.65 8.97
N THR A 34 -7.03 7.62 9.72
CA THR A 34 -8.33 6.96 9.56
C THR A 34 -9.51 7.91 9.80
N GLY A 35 -9.34 8.87 10.70
CA GLY A 35 -10.40 9.74 11.20
C GLY A 35 -11.22 9.08 12.31
N LYS A 36 -12.06 9.86 12.96
CA LYS A 36 -13.02 9.48 14.01
C LYS A 36 -14.40 10.04 13.75
N GLU A 37 -14.52 11.08 12.94
CA GLU A 37 -15.81 11.71 12.63
C GLU A 37 -16.57 10.85 11.62
N ASP A 38 -17.89 10.70 11.83
CA ASP A 38 -18.74 9.87 10.97
C ASP A 38 -18.85 10.40 9.53
N ASP A 39 -18.64 11.70 9.33
CA ASP A 39 -18.58 12.34 8.02
C ASP A 39 -17.23 12.12 7.30
N GLY A 40 -16.24 11.57 8.01
CA GLY A 40 -14.89 11.34 7.53
C GLY A 40 -14.13 12.63 7.19
N SER A 41 -14.52 13.77 7.75
CA SER A 41 -13.84 15.06 7.54
C SER A 41 -12.40 15.07 8.07
N ASP A 42 -12.11 14.28 9.08
CA ASP A 42 -10.79 14.14 9.70
C ASP A 42 -9.96 12.95 9.16
N SER A 43 -10.47 12.25 8.13
CA SER A 43 -9.79 11.12 7.50
C SER A 43 -8.89 11.57 6.33
N LEU A 44 -7.74 12.14 6.66
CA LEU A 44 -6.87 12.87 5.72
C LEU A 44 -5.50 12.21 5.55
N ALA A 45 -4.83 12.48 4.43
CA ALA A 45 -3.42 12.18 4.25
C ALA A 45 -2.55 13.34 4.78
N VAL A 46 -1.48 12.98 5.49
CA VAL A 46 -0.48 13.91 6.02
C VAL A 46 0.92 13.42 5.65
N GLN A 47 1.76 14.34 5.17
CA GLN A 47 3.17 14.07 4.97
C GLN A 47 3.87 13.98 6.33
N LEU A 48 4.61 12.91 6.57
CA LEU A 48 5.44 12.74 7.77
C LEU A 48 6.81 13.37 7.56
N VAL A 49 7.41 13.07 6.41
CA VAL A 49 8.70 13.60 5.95
C VAL A 49 8.69 13.63 4.42
N ASP A 50 9.44 14.55 3.82
CA ASP A 50 9.57 14.66 2.37
C ASP A 50 10.47 13.56 1.77
N GLU A 51 10.56 13.53 0.45
CA GLU A 51 11.37 12.56 -0.29
C GLU A 51 12.88 12.68 -0.03
N LYS A 52 13.36 13.81 0.49
CA LYS A 52 14.79 14.04 0.79
C LYS A 52 15.18 13.49 2.15
N HIS A 53 14.23 13.12 2.99
CA HIS A 53 14.52 12.54 4.28
C HIS A 53 15.32 11.23 4.20
N TRP A 54 15.12 10.44 3.13
CA TRP A 54 15.81 9.16 2.95
C TRP A 54 16.24 8.94 1.50
N GLU A 55 17.23 9.71 1.06
CA GLU A 55 17.74 9.67 -0.32
C GLU A 55 18.37 8.33 -0.70
N ASP A 56 18.87 7.57 0.29
CA ASP A 56 19.47 6.24 0.08
C ASP A 56 18.44 5.10 -0.05
N LEU A 57 17.14 5.39 0.02
CA LEU A 57 16.10 4.38 -0.15
C LEU A 57 15.91 4.04 -1.63
N PHE A 58 16.06 2.77 -1.98
CA PHE A 58 15.75 2.26 -3.31
C PHE A 58 14.58 1.28 -3.27
N ILE A 59 13.66 1.44 -4.22
CA ILE A 59 12.50 0.55 -4.39
C ILE A 59 12.72 -0.27 -5.66
N ILE A 60 12.69 -1.60 -5.53
CA ILE A 60 12.71 -2.54 -6.66
C ILE A 60 11.33 -3.17 -6.78
N ILE A 61 10.65 -2.94 -7.90
CA ILE A 61 9.37 -3.57 -8.22
C ILE A 61 9.65 -4.68 -9.23
N VAL A 62 9.31 -5.92 -8.89
CA VAL A 62 9.45 -7.06 -9.80
C VAL A 62 8.08 -7.59 -10.16
N LEU A 63 7.82 -7.72 -11.45
CA LEU A 63 6.62 -8.37 -11.97
C LEU A 63 6.62 -9.83 -11.56
N ARG A 64 5.46 -10.35 -11.13
CA ARG A 64 5.28 -11.70 -10.58
C ARG A 64 6.08 -12.76 -11.35
N ASP A 65 5.91 -12.81 -12.67
CA ASP A 65 6.48 -13.85 -13.54
C ASP A 65 8.02 -13.85 -13.56
N ARG A 66 8.64 -12.77 -13.06
CA ARG A 66 10.09 -12.61 -12.95
C ARG A 66 10.60 -12.58 -11.50
N ALA A 67 9.72 -12.58 -10.50
CA ALA A 67 10.11 -12.46 -9.09
C ALA A 67 10.90 -13.67 -8.61
N ALA A 68 10.51 -14.88 -9.06
CA ALA A 68 11.24 -16.10 -8.77
C ALA A 68 12.62 -16.13 -9.44
N GLU A 69 12.70 -15.75 -10.72
CA GLU A 69 13.93 -15.76 -11.50
C GLU A 69 14.95 -14.72 -11.01
N LEU A 70 14.50 -13.49 -10.76
CA LEU A 70 15.41 -12.38 -10.46
C LEU A 70 15.77 -12.28 -8.98
N LEU A 71 14.84 -12.65 -8.08
CA LEU A 71 14.98 -12.41 -6.65
C LEU A 71 14.89 -13.69 -5.80
N GLY A 72 14.64 -14.86 -6.40
CA GLY A 72 14.43 -16.10 -5.66
C GLY A 72 13.17 -16.09 -4.78
N LEU A 73 12.19 -15.24 -5.10
CA LEU A 73 10.96 -15.08 -4.33
C LEU A 73 9.90 -16.09 -4.79
N ARG A 74 9.24 -16.75 -3.83
CA ARG A 74 8.12 -17.67 -4.07
C ARG A 74 6.86 -17.19 -3.37
N ALA A 75 5.70 -17.34 -4.01
CA ALA A 75 4.42 -17.02 -3.39
C ALA A 75 4.18 -17.95 -2.19
N CYS A 76 3.65 -17.40 -1.09
CA CYS A 76 3.19 -18.19 0.04
C CYS A 76 1.66 -18.29 0.06
N ASN A 77 1.12 -19.28 0.78
CA ASN A 77 -0.32 -19.51 0.89
C ASN A 77 -1.04 -18.51 1.80
N PHE A 78 -0.38 -17.46 2.25
CA PHE A 78 -0.99 -16.42 3.07
C PHE A 78 -2.08 -15.69 2.27
N GLN A 79 -3.31 -15.81 2.75
CA GLN A 79 -4.45 -15.07 2.24
C GLN A 79 -4.95 -14.10 3.32
N PRO A 80 -4.70 -12.78 3.17
CA PRO A 80 -5.21 -11.82 4.13
C PRO A 80 -6.74 -11.82 4.12
N ARG A 81 -7.33 -11.88 5.31
CA ARG A 81 -8.78 -11.74 5.49
C ARG A 81 -9.12 -10.27 5.56
N HIS A 82 -10.05 -9.86 4.70
CA HIS A 82 -10.58 -8.50 4.68
C HIS A 82 -12.03 -8.52 5.15
N SER A 83 -12.42 -7.51 5.92
CA SER A 83 -13.80 -7.31 6.36
C SER A 83 -14.74 -6.95 5.20
N SER A 84 -14.18 -6.54 4.06
CA SER A 84 -14.89 -6.23 2.83
C SER A 84 -14.22 -6.88 1.62
N LYS A 85 -15.00 -7.10 0.55
CA LYS A 85 -14.48 -7.64 -0.71
C LYS A 85 -13.64 -6.57 -1.40
N LEU A 86 -12.33 -6.76 -1.42
CA LEU A 86 -11.44 -5.92 -2.21
C LEU A 86 -11.52 -6.34 -3.68
N GLY A 87 -11.43 -5.37 -4.59
CA GLY A 87 -11.35 -5.62 -6.03
C GLY A 87 -10.02 -6.24 -6.47
N ASN A 88 -9.08 -6.41 -5.55
CA ASN A 88 -7.72 -6.88 -5.80
C ASN A 88 -7.39 -8.09 -4.92
N GLU A 89 -6.61 -9.02 -5.48
CA GLU A 89 -6.00 -10.13 -4.74
C GLU A 89 -4.67 -9.67 -4.15
N PHE A 90 -4.47 -9.88 -2.85
CA PHE A 90 -3.19 -9.66 -2.18
C PHE A 90 -2.44 -10.99 -2.06
N ARG A 91 -1.26 -11.07 -2.69
CA ARG A 91 -0.35 -12.21 -2.58
C ARG A 91 0.95 -11.77 -1.93
N MET A 92 1.50 -12.61 -1.05
CA MET A 92 2.78 -12.37 -0.38
C MET A 92 3.84 -13.34 -0.92
N PHE A 93 5.03 -12.81 -1.20
CA PHE A 93 6.18 -13.60 -1.67
C PHE A 93 7.32 -13.57 -0.65
N THR A 94 8.05 -14.67 -0.54
CA THR A 94 9.14 -14.86 0.42
C THR A 94 10.32 -15.57 -0.23
N ASN A 95 11.55 -15.26 0.19
CA ASN A 95 12.78 -15.98 -0.20
C ASN A 95 13.26 -16.98 0.86
N TYR A 96 12.45 -17.17 1.91
CA TYR A 96 12.65 -18.17 2.96
C TYR A 96 11.42 -19.09 2.98
N ASP A 97 11.54 -20.29 3.53
CA ASP A 97 10.38 -21.15 3.77
C ASP A 97 9.53 -20.52 4.88
N PRO A 98 8.32 -20.03 4.59
CA PRO A 98 7.50 -19.38 5.60
C PRO A 98 6.91 -20.38 6.61
N GLY A 99 7.08 -21.69 6.38
CA GLY A 99 6.55 -22.76 7.23
C GLY A 99 5.04 -22.61 7.47
N GLU A 100 4.56 -23.13 8.58
CA GLU A 100 3.13 -23.06 8.91
C GLU A 100 2.64 -21.63 9.21
N ARG A 101 3.53 -20.67 9.54
CA ARG A 101 3.14 -19.30 9.93
C ARG A 101 2.41 -18.53 8.84
N LEU A 102 2.81 -18.72 7.58
CA LEU A 102 2.16 -18.13 6.41
C LEU A 102 1.59 -19.20 5.47
N GLY A 103 1.36 -20.41 5.99
CA GLY A 103 0.77 -21.52 5.24
C GLY A 103 1.70 -22.21 4.24
N GLY A 104 3.01 -22.01 4.33
CA GLY A 104 3.99 -22.60 3.41
C GLY A 104 4.02 -21.90 2.05
N TRP A 105 4.85 -22.42 1.13
CA TRP A 105 4.83 -21.98 -0.25
C TRP A 105 3.58 -22.47 -0.98
N GLU A 106 3.06 -21.64 -1.88
CA GLU A 106 2.04 -22.04 -2.85
C GLU A 106 2.62 -23.17 -3.72
N GLN A 107 1.91 -24.28 -3.83
CA GLN A 107 2.35 -25.37 -4.70
C GLN A 107 2.05 -24.96 -6.15
N GLU A 108 3.08 -24.91 -6.99
CA GLU A 108 2.92 -24.70 -8.43
C GLU A 108 2.13 -25.87 -9.03
N GLN A 109 1.03 -25.58 -9.71
CA GLN A 109 0.30 -26.54 -10.54
C GLN A 109 0.98 -26.70 -11.90
#